data_AF-A0A843VCJ4-F1
#
_entry.id   AF-A0A843VCJ4-F1
#
_cell.length_a   1.000
_cell.length_b   1.000
_cell.length_c   1.000
_cell.angle_alpha   90.00
_cell.angle_beta   90.00
_cell.angle_gamma   90.00
#
_symmetry.space_group_name_H-M   'P 1'
#
loop_
_entity.id
_entity.type
_entity.pdbx_description
1 polymer ?
#
loop_
_entity_poly.entity_id
_entity_poly.type
_entity_poly.pdbx_seq_one_letter_code
_entity_poly.pdbx_strand_id
1 'polypeptide(L)'
;MPPQTETIQVYHQFNKLPETCPKVPKLSKFNGHGLPLEYVAHYVIALGELAIGKSYLHRYFATSLIEVAFQRYSELKPDSVADWADLQKKFLDHL
;
A
#
# COMPACT_ATOMS: atom_id res chain seq x y z
N MET A 1 -0.95 -9.81 35.80
CA MET A 1 -1.78 -9.85 34.57
C MET A 1 -2.62 -8.57 34.58
N PRO A 2 -2.42 -7.63 33.66
CA PRO A 2 -3.22 -6.41 33.66
C PRO A 2 -4.69 -6.75 33.34
N PRO A 3 -5.66 -6.01 33.90
CA PRO A 3 -7.08 -6.28 33.69
C PRO A 3 -7.46 -6.06 32.22
N GLN A 4 -8.22 -7.00 31.63
CA GLN A 4 -8.62 -7.01 30.22
C GLN A 4 -9.41 -5.75 29.78
N THR A 5 -9.88 -4.95 30.74
CA THR A 5 -10.60 -3.70 30.51
C THR A 5 -9.71 -2.58 29.96
N GLU A 6 -8.43 -2.54 30.32
CA GLU A 6 -7.48 -1.53 29.80
C GLU A 6 -7.15 -1.78 28.32
N THR A 7 -7.11 -3.05 27.90
CA THR A 7 -6.81 -3.42 26.50
C THR A 7 -7.93 -2.96 25.58
N ILE A 8 -9.20 -3.13 25.99
CA ILE A 8 -10.38 -2.75 25.20
C ILE A 8 -10.46 -1.22 25.03
N GLN A 9 -10.14 -0.45 26.07
CA GLN A 9 -10.12 1.02 26.00
C GLN A 9 -9.04 1.53 25.06
N VAL A 10 -7.86 0.92 25.09
CA VAL A 10 -6.76 1.26 24.17
C VAL A 10 -7.15 0.99 22.71
N TYR A 11 -7.77 -0.15 22.41
CA TYR A 11 -8.29 -0.42 21.06
C TYR A 11 -9.40 0.56 20.64
N HIS A 12 -10.29 0.95 21.55
CA HIS A 12 -11.35 1.92 21.26
C HIS A 12 -10.80 3.33 20.99
N GLN A 13 -9.71 3.70 21.68
CA GLN A 13 -8.99 4.97 21.49
C GLN A 13 -8.29 5.02 20.13
N PHE A 14 -7.71 3.90 19.66
CA PHE A 14 -7.08 3.81 18.34
C PHE A 14 -8.08 3.73 17.17
N ASN A 15 -9.36 3.41 17.44
CA ASN A 15 -10.41 3.39 16.42
C ASN A 15 -11.04 4.75 16.12
N LYS A 16 -10.66 5.81 16.85
CA LYS A 16 -10.93 7.19 16.41
C LYS A 16 -9.79 7.68 15.55
N LEU A 17 -9.78 7.22 14.29
CA LEU A 17 -9.04 7.94 13.26
C LEU A 17 -9.56 9.39 13.28
N PRO A 18 -8.68 10.41 13.32
CA PRO A 18 -9.14 11.79 13.19
C PRO A 18 -9.94 11.91 11.88
N GLU A 19 -11.07 12.62 11.91
CA GLU A 19 -11.95 12.81 10.74
C GLU A 19 -11.25 13.48 9.54
N THR A 20 -10.00 13.91 9.73
CA THR A 20 -9.09 14.46 8.71
C THR A 20 -8.18 13.41 8.07
N CYS A 21 -8.22 12.13 8.48
CA CYS A 21 -7.55 11.07 7.74
C CYS A 21 -8.22 10.93 6.37
N PRO A 22 -7.48 11.14 5.25
CA PRO A 22 -8.05 10.93 3.93
C PRO A 22 -8.61 9.51 3.87
N LYS A 23 -9.84 9.35 3.40
CA LYS A 23 -10.46 8.04 3.23
C LYS A 23 -9.51 7.16 2.41
N VAL A 24 -9.09 6.03 2.99
CA VAL A 24 -8.26 5.06 2.27
C VAL A 24 -9.03 4.61 1.04
N PRO A 25 -8.50 4.82 -0.17
CA PRO A 25 -9.20 4.43 -1.38
C PRO A 25 -9.35 2.91 -1.44
N LYS A 26 -10.46 2.45 -2.01
CA LYS A 26 -10.63 1.01 -2.28
C LYS A 26 -9.73 0.65 -3.45
N LEU A 27 -8.61 0.01 -3.15
CA LEU A 27 -7.63 -0.42 -4.14
C LEU A 27 -7.97 -1.82 -4.66
N SER A 28 -7.93 -1.98 -5.97
CA SER A 28 -7.99 -3.29 -6.61
C SER A 28 -6.78 -4.13 -6.21
N LYS A 29 -7.02 -5.43 -5.97
CA LYS A 29 -5.95 -6.38 -5.69
C LYS A 29 -5.35 -6.89 -6.99
N PHE A 30 -4.03 -7.00 -7.04
CA PHE A 30 -3.31 -7.53 -8.20
C PHE A 30 -2.46 -8.72 -7.80
N ASN A 31 -2.68 -9.85 -8.48
CA ASN A 31 -1.98 -11.10 -8.21
C ASN A 31 -0.75 -11.32 -9.08
N GLY A 32 -0.53 -10.47 -10.09
CA GLY A 32 0.57 -10.60 -11.04
C GLY A 32 0.14 -11.07 -12.42
N HIS A 33 -1.13 -11.42 -12.62
CA HIS A 33 -1.66 -11.78 -13.94
C HIS A 33 -2.27 -10.58 -14.66
N GLY A 34 -1.99 -10.45 -15.95
CA GLY A 34 -2.50 -9.36 -16.80
C GLY A 34 -1.40 -8.40 -17.23
N LEU A 35 -1.71 -7.11 -17.31
CA LEU A 35 -0.78 -6.06 -17.73
C LEU A 35 -0.35 -5.22 -16.51
N PRO A 36 0.86 -5.46 -15.94
CA PRO A 36 1.35 -4.73 -14.78
C PRO A 36 1.35 -3.20 -14.95
N LEU A 37 1.63 -2.72 -16.17
CA LEU A 37 1.63 -1.29 -16.48
C LEU A 37 0.25 -0.66 -16.33
N GLU A 38 -0.80 -1.32 -16.84
CA GLU A 38 -2.18 -0.84 -16.72
C GLU A 38 -2.64 -0.87 -15.26
N TYR A 39 -2.26 -1.91 -14.53
CA TYR A 39 -2.52 -1.98 -13.09
C TYR A 39 -1.91 -0.79 -12.34
N VAL A 40 -0.63 -0.48 -12.58
CA VAL A 40 0.05 0.65 -11.95
C VAL A 40 -0.64 1.98 -12.29
N ALA A 41 -1.06 2.18 -13.54
CA ALA A 41 -1.81 3.36 -13.94
C ALA A 41 -3.15 3.48 -13.19
N HIS A 42 -3.92 2.40 -13.14
CA HIS A 42 -5.19 2.36 -12.40
C HIS A 42 -5.00 2.55 -10.89
N TYR A 43 -3.92 2.02 -10.33
CA TYR A 43 -3.55 2.21 -8.92
C TYR A 43 -3.33 3.69 -8.59
N VAL A 44 -2.56 4.41 -9.43
CA VAL A 44 -2.33 5.85 -9.25
C VAL A 44 -3.63 6.65 -9.35
N ILE A 45 -4.48 6.33 -10.34
CA ILE A 45 -5.79 6.96 -10.52
C ILE A 45 -6.68 6.73 -9.29
N ALA A 46 -6.71 5.51 -8.76
CA ALA A 46 -7.51 5.16 -7.58
C ALA A 46 -7.07 5.89 -6.31
N LEU A 47 -5.79 6.26 -6.20
CA LEU A 47 -5.28 7.06 -5.09
C LEU A 47 -5.69 8.54 -5.16
N GLY A 48 -5.95 9.06 -6.37
CA GLY A 48 -6.39 10.45 -6.56
C GLY A 48 -5.43 11.46 -5.91
N GLU A 49 -5.95 12.33 -5.04
CA GLU A 49 -5.17 13.37 -4.36
C GLU A 49 -4.06 12.81 -3.45
N LEU A 50 -4.21 11.58 -2.95
CA LEU A 50 -3.16 10.93 -2.15
C LEU A 50 -1.90 10.66 -2.99
N ALA A 51 -2.03 10.47 -4.30
CA ALA A 51 -0.89 10.25 -5.18
C ALA A 51 0.03 11.48 -5.31
N ILE A 52 -0.47 12.68 -4.99
CA ILE A 52 0.31 13.93 -5.00
C ILE A 52 1.45 13.83 -3.96
N GLY A 53 1.12 13.32 -2.77
CA GLY A 53 2.11 12.94 -1.77
C GLY A 53 2.69 11.58 -2.13
N LYS A 54 3.73 11.54 -2.98
CA LYS A 54 4.38 10.31 -3.47
C LYS A 54 4.72 9.28 -2.37
N SER A 55 4.81 9.68 -1.11
CA SER A 55 4.93 8.78 0.05
C SER A 55 3.75 7.82 0.22
N TYR A 56 2.52 8.25 -0.10
CA TYR A 56 1.34 7.38 -0.05
C TYR A 56 1.33 6.35 -1.16
N LEU A 57 1.89 6.67 -2.34
CA LEU A 57 2.05 5.69 -3.42
C LEU A 57 2.89 4.49 -2.94
N HIS A 58 3.98 4.72 -2.22
CA HIS A 58 4.79 3.62 -1.66
C HIS A 58 4.01 2.86 -0.58
N ARG A 59 3.38 3.60 0.33
CA ARG A 59 2.74 3.01 1.52
C ARG A 59 1.58 2.09 1.18
N TYR A 60 0.77 2.45 0.19
CA TYR A 60 -0.40 1.68 -0.18
C TYR A 60 -0.12 0.59 -1.23
N PHE A 61 1.03 0.63 -1.90
CA PHE A 61 1.29 -0.26 -3.04
C PHE A 61 1.37 -1.72 -2.59
N ALA A 62 2.12 -2.00 -1.52
CA ALA A 62 2.19 -3.34 -0.95
C ALA A 62 0.79 -3.87 -0.53
N THR A 63 -0.12 -2.97 -0.13
CA THR A 63 -1.47 -3.34 0.30
C THR A 63 -2.39 -3.71 -0.87
N SER A 64 -2.06 -3.32 -2.10
CA SER A 64 -2.83 -3.65 -3.30
C SER A 64 -2.29 -4.87 -4.04
N LEU A 65 -1.19 -5.46 -3.59
CA LEU A 65 -0.63 -6.69 -4.16
C LEU A 65 -1.10 -7.92 -3.39
N ILE A 66 -1.28 -9.03 -4.10
CA ILE A 66 -1.55 -10.35 -3.54
C ILE A 66 -0.70 -11.40 -4.28
N GLU A 67 -0.61 -12.61 -3.71
CA GLU A 67 0.00 -13.78 -4.35
C GLU A 67 1.39 -13.49 -4.97
N VAL A 68 1.58 -13.82 -6.25
CA VAL A 68 2.86 -13.72 -6.96
C VAL A 68 3.36 -12.28 -6.99
N ALA A 69 2.48 -11.30 -7.23
CA ALA A 69 2.89 -9.89 -7.23
C ALA A 69 3.39 -9.43 -5.85
N PHE A 70 2.76 -9.86 -4.76
CA PHE A 70 3.25 -9.54 -3.40
C PHE A 70 4.58 -10.24 -3.11
N GLN A 71 4.75 -11.48 -3.55
CA GLN A 71 6.02 -12.20 -3.44
C GLN A 71 7.14 -11.45 -4.17
N ARG A 72 6.94 -11.06 -5.44
CA ARG A 72 7.93 -10.30 -6.22
C ARG A 72 8.28 -8.96 -5.56
N TYR A 73 7.29 -8.25 -5.05
CA TYR A 73 7.52 -7.03 -4.28
C TYR A 73 8.38 -7.29 -3.03
N SER A 74 8.14 -8.41 -2.33
CA SER A 74 8.88 -8.77 -1.11
C SER A 74 10.32 -9.23 -1.40
N GLU A 75 10.63 -9.64 -2.63
CA GLU A 75 11.98 -9.99 -3.09
C GLU A 75 12.84 -8.74 -3.38
N LEU A 76 12.24 -7.55 -3.46
CA LEU A 76 12.98 -6.30 -3.62
C LEU A 76 13.86 -6.04 -2.40
N LYS A 77 15.14 -5.74 -2.63
CA LYS A 77 16.10 -5.49 -1.55
C LYS A 77 15.66 -4.26 -0.73
N PRO A 78 15.69 -4.34 0.62
CA PRO A 78 15.49 -3.17 1.49
C PRO A 78 16.43 -2.03 1.09
N ASP A 79 15.95 -0.79 1.17
CA ASP A 79 16.68 0.44 0.81
C ASP A 79 17.13 0.54 -0.66
N SER A 80 16.75 -0.41 -1.52
CA SER A 80 17.08 -0.35 -2.94
C SER A 80 16.14 0.52 -3.76
N VAL A 81 15.04 0.98 -3.16
CA VAL A 81 14.00 1.79 -3.80
C VAL A 81 14.17 3.24 -3.35
N ALA A 82 14.59 4.10 -4.27
CA ALA A 82 14.82 5.52 -3.97
C ALA A 82 13.52 6.35 -3.99
N ASP A 83 12.66 6.09 -4.98
CA ASP A 83 11.39 6.80 -5.16
C ASP A 83 10.35 5.95 -5.90
N TRP A 84 9.20 6.56 -6.21
CA TRP A 84 8.06 5.86 -6.81
C TRP A 84 8.35 5.40 -8.25
N ALA A 85 9.18 6.15 -8.99
CA ALA A 85 9.54 5.78 -10.35
C ALA A 85 10.47 4.56 -10.33
N ASP A 86 11.43 4.54 -9.39
CA ASP A 86 12.32 3.41 -9.18
C ASP A 86 11.55 2.15 -8.71
N LEU A 87 10.58 2.32 -7.81
CA LEU A 87 9.72 1.22 -7.38
C LEU A 87 8.94 0.61 -8.56
N GLN A 88 8.27 1.45 -9.36
CA GLN A 88 7.51 0.99 -10.52
C GLN A 88 8.42 0.24 -11.48
N LYS A 89 9.58 0.80 -11.83
CA LYS A 89 10.52 0.16 -12.74
C LYS A 89 10.93 -1.22 -12.23
N LYS A 90 11.41 -1.30 -10.98
CA LYS A 90 11.84 -2.56 -10.38
C LYS A 90 10.71 -3.58 -10.33
N PHE A 91 9.51 -3.15 -9.95
CA PHE A 91 8.34 -4.02 -9.90
C PHE A 91 7.97 -4.56 -11.30
N LEU A 92 7.96 -3.70 -12.33
CA LEU A 92 7.67 -4.09 -13.70
C LEU A 92 8.76 -4.99 -14.31
N ASP A 93 10.02 -4.78 -13.93
CA ASP A 93 11.16 -5.60 -14.38
C ASP A 93 11.17 -7.00 -13.74
N HIS A 94 10.52 -7.18 -12.58
CA HIS A 94 10.54 -8.43 -11.78
C HIS A 94 9.23 -9.24 -11.84
N LEU A 95 8.23 -8.76 -12.60
CA LEU A 95 6.92 -9.40 -12.76
C LEU A 95 6.88 -10.33 -13.96
#